data_AF-A0A7S3UYR4-F1
#
_entry.id   AF-A0A7S3UYR4-F1
#
_cell.length_a   1.000
_cell.length_b   1.000
_cell.length_c   1.000
_cell.angle_alpha   90.00
_cell.angle_beta   90.00
_cell.angle_gamma   90.00
#
_symmetry.space_group_name_H-M   'P 1'
#
loop_
_entity.id
_entity.type
_entity.pdbx_description
1 polymer ?
#
loop_
_entity_poly.entity_id
_entity_poly.type
_entity_poly.pdbx_seq_one_letter_code
_entity_poly.pdbx_strand_id
1 'polypeptide(L)'
;EKTLASYSPLVFAGECRNLHEALAKASMGNGFVLLGGEAESFEGFQVDKVRDTFRILLQMALILTYGGSMPVVKIGRMAGSFATLPKSEVEEKGGAALPSFHGDLINGEAFTPEARRGDPGRLVQA
;
A
#
# COMPACT_ATOMS: atom_id res chain seq x y z
N GLU A 1 -6.39 3.41 -19.17
CA GLU A 1 -7.59 4.07 -18.60
C GLU A 1 -8.88 3.32 -18.93
N LYS A 2 -9.28 3.18 -20.21
CA LYS A 2 -10.55 2.51 -20.60
C LYS A 2 -10.73 1.11 -20.00
N THR A 3 -9.66 0.31 -19.93
CA THR A 3 -9.70 -1.03 -19.34
C THR A 3 -9.99 -0.99 -17.84
N LEU A 4 -9.21 -0.24 -17.06
CA LEU A 4 -9.40 -0.13 -15.60
C LEU A 4 -10.76 0.46 -15.22
N ALA A 5 -11.25 1.44 -15.98
CA ALA A 5 -12.56 2.03 -15.74
C ALA A 5 -13.73 1.03 -15.89
N SER A 6 -13.50 -0.09 -16.59
CA SER A 6 -14.50 -1.15 -16.76
C SER A 6 -14.46 -2.22 -15.65
N TYR A 7 -13.44 -2.20 -14.80
CA TYR A 7 -13.28 -3.18 -13.72
C TYR A 7 -14.11 -2.78 -12.49
N SER A 8 -14.50 -3.79 -11.71
CA SER A 8 -15.17 -3.56 -10.44
C SER A 8 -14.26 -2.80 -9.47
N PRO A 9 -14.80 -1.88 -8.68
CA PRO A 9 -14.02 -1.20 -7.65
C PRO A 9 -13.58 -2.18 -6.55
N LEU A 10 -12.44 -1.90 -5.91
CA LEU A 10 -11.92 -2.70 -4.79
C LEU A 10 -12.74 -2.55 -3.51
N VAL A 11 -13.40 -1.41 -3.34
CA VAL A 11 -14.20 -1.07 -2.15
C VAL A 11 -15.49 -0.37 -2.55
N PHE A 12 -16.51 -0.50 -1.71
CA PHE A 12 -17.79 0.17 -1.89
C PHE A 12 -17.81 1.54 -1.20
N ALA A 13 -18.59 2.47 -1.74
CA ALA A 13 -18.74 3.81 -1.16
C ALA A 13 -19.25 3.80 0.29
N GLY A 14 -20.00 2.77 0.69
CA GLY A 14 -20.45 2.59 2.08
C GLY A 14 -19.30 2.29 3.04
N GLU A 15 -18.31 1.52 2.61
CA GLU A 15 -17.13 1.18 3.43
C GLU A 15 -16.26 2.42 3.66
N CYS A 16 -16.11 3.27 2.63
CA CYS A 16 -15.43 4.56 2.76
C CYS A 16 -16.13 5.50 3.77
N ARG A 17 -17.47 5.55 3.76
CA ARG A 17 -18.23 6.34 4.75
C ARG A 17 -18.06 5.81 6.17
N ASN A 18 -18.11 4.49 6.35
CA ASN A 18 -17.88 3.86 7.65
C ASN A 18 -16.47 4.17 8.18
N LEU A 19 -15.44 4.11 7.31
CA LEU A 19 -14.08 4.48 7.68
C LEU A 19 -13.98 5.97 8.05
N HIS A 20 -14.61 6.85 7.27
CA HIS A 20 -14.62 8.29 7.55
C HIS A 20 -15.22 8.60 8.93
N GLU A 21 -16.36 7.99 9.28
CA GLU A 21 -16.98 8.14 10.60
C GLU A 21 -16.08 7.61 11.73
N ALA A 22 -15.41 6.48 11.51
CA ALA A 22 -14.47 5.92 12.49
C ALA A 22 -13.26 6.84 12.71
N LEU A 23 -12.71 7.42 11.63
CA LEU A 23 -11.62 8.39 11.71
C LEU A 23 -12.06 9.69 12.40
N ALA A 24 -13.28 10.17 12.15
CA ALA A 24 -13.84 11.34 12.84
C ALA A 24 -13.95 11.12 14.35
N LYS A 25 -14.34 9.92 14.79
CA LYS A 25 -14.34 9.56 16.22
C LYS A 25 -12.93 9.58 16.80
N ALA A 26 -11.96 8.99 16.09
CA ALA A 26 -10.56 8.98 16.51
C ALA A 26 -9.97 10.39 16.60
N SER A 27 -10.30 11.31 15.67
CA SER A 27 -9.83 12.70 15.74
C SER A 27 -10.42 13.48 16.91
N MET A 28 -11.55 13.05 17.45
CA MET A 28 -12.15 13.61 18.68
C MET A 28 -11.64 12.94 19.97
N GLY A 29 -10.63 12.07 19.87
CA GLY A 29 -10.08 11.33 21.02
C GLY A 29 -10.91 10.12 21.45
N ASN A 30 -11.94 9.74 20.69
CA ASN A 30 -12.82 8.60 21.00
C ASN A 30 -12.41 7.32 20.26
N GLY A 31 -11.13 7.20 19.91
CA GLY A 31 -10.58 6.05 19.21
C GLY A 31 -9.10 6.23 18.89
N PHE A 32 -8.45 5.14 18.51
CA PHE A 32 -7.04 5.12 18.15
C PHE A 32 -6.87 4.57 16.73
N VAL A 33 -5.97 5.14 15.93
CA VAL A 33 -5.69 4.67 14.57
C VAL A 33 -4.43 3.83 14.57
N LEU A 34 -4.56 2.58 14.13
CA LEU A 34 -3.45 1.68 13.88
C LEU A 34 -3.30 1.50 12.36
N LEU A 35 -2.24 2.09 11.81
CA LEU A 35 -1.84 1.91 10.42
C LEU A 35 -0.64 0.97 10.36
N GLY A 36 -0.68 -0.06 9.53
CA GLY A 36 0.42 -1.00 9.37
C GLY A 36 0.45 -1.69 8.01
N GLY A 37 1.63 -2.15 7.61
CA GLY A 37 1.89 -2.78 6.30
C GLY A 37 3.10 -2.18 5.61
N GLU A 38 3.45 -2.74 4.46
CA GLU A 38 4.64 -2.39 3.69
C GLU A 38 4.29 -2.11 2.22
N ALA A 39 5.26 -1.60 1.45
CA ALA A 39 5.09 -1.47 0.00
C ALA A 39 5.00 -2.88 -0.63
N GLU A 40 4.09 -3.04 -1.58
CA GLU A 40 3.88 -4.32 -2.26
C GLU A 40 4.78 -4.42 -3.50
N SER A 41 5.24 -5.63 -3.79
CA SER A 41 5.95 -5.97 -5.02
C SER A 41 5.30 -7.17 -5.68
N PHE A 42 5.36 -7.25 -7.02
CA PHE A 42 4.77 -8.35 -7.78
C PHE A 42 5.48 -9.68 -7.49
N GLU A 43 6.81 -9.67 -7.39
CA GLU A 43 7.59 -10.87 -7.03
C GLU A 43 7.39 -11.28 -5.57
N GLY A 44 7.11 -10.32 -4.69
CA GLY A 44 6.91 -10.54 -3.27
C GLY A 44 5.45 -10.81 -2.86
N PHE A 45 4.51 -10.85 -3.81
CA PHE A 45 3.10 -11.05 -3.51
C PHE A 45 2.83 -12.52 -3.17
N GLN A 46 2.77 -12.82 -1.87
CA GLN A 46 2.51 -14.14 -1.33
C GLN A 46 1.36 -14.10 -0.32
N VAL A 47 0.46 -15.08 -0.42
CA VAL A 47 -0.70 -15.21 0.47
C VAL A 47 -0.29 -15.28 1.95
N ASP A 48 0.81 -15.98 2.24
CA ASP A 48 1.35 -16.09 3.59
C ASP A 48 1.79 -14.74 4.15
N LYS A 49 2.43 -13.90 3.33
CA LYS A 49 2.86 -12.56 3.73
C LYS A 49 1.67 -11.69 4.11
N VAL A 50 0.63 -11.66 3.27
CA VAL A 50 -0.60 -10.91 3.55
C VAL A 50 -1.27 -11.40 4.84
N ARG A 51 -1.39 -12.72 5.00
CA ARG A 51 -1.96 -13.32 6.21
C ARG A 51 -1.18 -12.92 7.46
N ASP A 52 0.15 -13.00 7.41
CA ASP A 52 0.99 -12.79 8.59
C ASP A 52 1.04 -11.30 8.96
N THR A 53 1.09 -10.37 7.98
CA THR A 53 0.90 -8.93 8.22
C THR A 53 -0.48 -8.65 8.85
N PHE A 54 -1.54 -9.28 8.35
CA PHE A 54 -2.88 -9.12 8.89
C PHE A 54 -2.99 -9.62 10.34
N ARG A 55 -2.37 -10.77 10.65
CA ARG A 55 -2.30 -11.31 12.02
C ARG A 55 -1.60 -10.36 12.98
N ILE A 56 -0.47 -9.79 12.58
CA ILE A 56 0.27 -8.82 13.40
C ILE A 56 -0.60 -7.59 13.67
N LEU A 57 -1.26 -7.05 12.64
CA LEU A 57 -2.15 -5.89 12.78
C LEU A 57 -3.29 -6.17 13.77
N LEU A 58 -3.89 -7.37 13.71
CA LEU A 58 -4.95 -7.77 14.65
C LEU A 58 -4.43 -7.96 16.08
N GLN A 59 -3.26 -8.56 16.26
CA GLN A 59 -2.64 -8.73 17.58
C GLN A 59 -2.34 -7.39 18.24
N MET A 60 -1.74 -6.45 17.50
CA MET A 60 -1.51 -5.09 17.97
C MET A 60 -2.81 -4.38 18.32
N ALA A 61 -3.84 -4.49 17.46
CA ALA A 61 -5.13 -3.88 17.72
C ALA A 61 -5.78 -4.40 19.01
N LEU A 62 -5.67 -5.70 19.29
CA LEU A 62 -6.19 -6.30 20.53
C LEU A 62 -5.50 -5.72 21.76
N ILE A 63 -4.16 -5.66 21.74
CA ILE A 63 -3.37 -5.10 22.85
C ILE A 63 -3.70 -3.62 23.08
N LEU A 64 -3.76 -2.83 22.01
CA LEU A 64 -4.09 -1.40 22.08
C LEU A 64 -5.53 -1.15 22.57
N THR A 65 -6.47 -2.00 22.14
CA THR A 65 -7.86 -1.91 22.62
C THR A 65 -7.94 -2.17 24.12
N TYR A 66 -7.24 -3.20 24.60
CA TYR A 66 -7.22 -3.54 26.03
C TYR A 66 -6.47 -2.51 26.88
N GLY A 67 -5.27 -2.08 26.46
CA GLY A 67 -4.46 -1.13 27.22
C GLY A 67 -4.97 0.31 27.18
N GLY A 68 -5.61 0.71 26.08
CA GLY A 68 -6.15 2.06 25.90
C GLY A 68 -7.62 2.22 26.29
N SER A 69 -8.35 1.13 26.53
CA SER A 69 -9.80 1.14 26.79
C SER A 69 -10.62 1.92 25.74
N MET A 70 -10.16 1.92 24.49
CA MET A 70 -10.79 2.65 23.38
C MET A 70 -10.84 1.81 22.09
N PRO A 71 -11.79 2.10 21.19
CA PRO A 71 -11.85 1.45 19.88
C PRO A 71 -10.59 1.73 19.03
N VAL A 72 -10.06 0.70 18.37
CA VAL A 72 -8.94 0.83 17.43
C VAL A 72 -9.42 0.70 15.97
N VAL A 73 -9.20 1.75 15.18
CA VAL A 73 -9.39 1.77 13.73
C VAL A 73 -8.16 1.16 13.06
N LYS A 74 -8.35 0.06 12.33
CA LYS A 74 -7.27 -0.74 11.74
C LYS A 74 -7.18 -0.44 10.25
N ILE A 75 -6.04 0.06 9.80
CA ILE A 75 -5.80 0.41 8.40
C ILE A 75 -4.58 -0.35 7.91
N GLY A 76 -4.76 -1.11 6.83
CA GLY A 76 -3.68 -1.84 6.17
C GLY A 76 -3.08 -1.03 5.02
N ARG A 77 -1.75 -0.96 4.93
CA ARG A 77 -1.04 -0.64 3.68
C ARG A 77 -0.90 -1.93 2.88
N MET A 78 -1.94 -2.25 2.10
CA MET A 78 -2.09 -3.49 1.34
C MET A 78 -3.11 -3.28 0.21
N ALA A 79 -3.09 -4.16 -0.81
CA ALA A 79 -3.99 -4.13 -1.96
C ALA A 79 -3.93 -2.83 -2.79
N GLY A 80 -2.71 -2.33 -3.04
CA GLY A 80 -2.47 -1.20 -3.94
C GLY A 80 -1.21 -0.39 -3.66
N SER A 81 -0.38 -0.76 -2.68
CA SER A 81 0.83 0.00 -2.31
C SER A 81 2.04 -0.34 -3.20
N PHE A 82 1.84 -0.45 -4.51
CA PHE A 82 2.86 -0.81 -5.50
C PHE A 82 3.68 0.38 -6.03
N ALA A 83 3.31 1.61 -5.71
CA ALA A 83 4.05 2.82 -6.08
C ALA A 83 4.90 3.32 -4.92
N THR A 84 6.09 3.83 -5.23
CA THR A 84 6.97 4.51 -4.28
C THR A 84 7.51 5.81 -4.87
N LEU A 85 7.80 6.78 -3.99
CA LEU A 85 8.45 8.02 -4.39
C LEU A 85 9.96 7.82 -4.25
N PRO A 86 10.73 7.88 -5.36
CA PRO A 86 12.17 7.79 -5.27
C PRO A 86 12.75 9.05 -4.63
N LYS A 87 13.97 8.94 -4.10
CA LYS A 87 14.71 10.07 -3.50
C LYS A 87 15.25 11.05 -4.54
N SER A 88 15.44 10.60 -5.76
CA SER A 88 15.93 11.37 -6.92
C SER A 88 15.28 10.85 -8.19
N GLU A 89 15.22 11.67 -9.24
CA GLU A 89 14.68 11.23 -10.54
C GLU A 89 15.58 10.22 -11.26
N VAL A 90 16.89 10.30 -11.00
CA VAL A 90 17.92 9.45 -11.60
C VAL A 90 18.65 8.68 -10.50
N GLU A 91 18.89 7.40 -10.76
CA GLU A 91 19.72 6.52 -9.96
C GLU A 91 21.03 6.25 -10.72
N GLU A 92 22.15 6.50 -10.06
CA GLU A 92 23.48 6.26 -10.61
C GLU A 92 24.14 5.06 -9.92
N LYS A 93 24.57 4.07 -10.72
CA LYS A 93 25.30 2.89 -10.24
C LYS A 93 26.41 2.54 -11.22
N GLY A 94 27.63 2.36 -10.72
CA GLY A 94 28.76 1.88 -11.53
C GLY A 94 29.09 2.76 -12.74
N GLY A 95 28.82 4.08 -12.67
CA GLY A 95 29.06 5.02 -13.76
C GLY A 95 27.93 5.09 -14.81
N ALA A 96 26.85 4.32 -14.65
CA ALA A 96 25.65 4.43 -15.46
C ALA A 96 24.54 5.18 -14.71
N ALA A 97 23.80 6.02 -15.43
CA ALA A 97 22.68 6.80 -14.92
C ALA A 97 21.37 6.32 -15.58
N LEU A 98 20.41 5.85 -14.78
CA LEU A 98 19.11 5.38 -15.23
C LEU A 98 17.98 6.05 -14.46
N PRO A 99 16.75 6.12 -14.99
CA PRO A 99 15.59 6.55 -14.21
C PRO A 99 15.46 5.74 -12.93
N SER A 100 15.12 6.41 -11.83
CA SER A 100 14.92 5.76 -10.54
C SER A 100 13.75 4.77 -10.56
N PHE A 101 13.76 3.83 -9.63
CA PHE A 101 12.64 2.94 -9.41
C PHE A 101 11.49 3.69 -8.72
N HIS A 102 10.30 3.66 -9.33
CA HIS A 102 9.09 4.31 -8.86
C HIS A 102 8.07 3.33 -8.27
N GLY A 103 8.47 2.07 -8.08
CA GLY A 103 7.59 1.00 -7.64
C GLY A 103 7.05 0.18 -8.82
N ASP A 104 6.65 -1.05 -8.51
CA ASP A 104 6.22 -2.04 -9.50
C ASP A 104 5.00 -1.60 -10.31
N LEU A 105 4.23 -0.62 -9.83
CA LEU A 105 3.13 0.00 -10.58
C LEU A 105 3.63 0.76 -11.82
N ILE A 106 4.85 1.30 -11.79
CA ILE A 106 5.37 2.21 -12.81
C ILE A 106 6.48 1.53 -13.61
N ASN A 107 7.53 1.03 -12.97
CA ASN A 107 8.68 0.41 -13.61
C ASN A 107 9.23 -0.74 -12.74
N GLY A 108 10.20 -1.50 -13.24
CA GLY A 108 10.81 -2.64 -12.54
C GLY A 108 12.01 -2.25 -11.66
N GLU A 109 12.25 -3.03 -10.61
CA GLU A 109 13.33 -2.77 -9.64
C GLU A 109 14.74 -2.92 -10.26
N ALA A 110 14.89 -3.88 -11.18
CA ALA A 110 16.17 -4.18 -11.83
C ALA A 110 16.82 -2.93 -12.45
N PHE A 111 18.13 -2.78 -12.25
CA PHE A 111 18.90 -1.65 -12.78
C PHE A 111 19.31 -1.89 -14.24
N THR A 112 18.32 -1.97 -15.12
CA THR A 112 18.51 -2.05 -16.58
C THR A 112 17.67 -1.00 -17.31
N PRO A 113 18.09 -0.51 -18.48
CA PRO A 113 17.31 0.46 -19.25
C PRO A 113 15.88 -0.01 -19.54
N GLU A 114 15.71 -1.30 -19.81
CA GLU A 114 14.41 -1.90 -20.13
C GLU A 114 13.49 -1.94 -18.91
N ALA A 115 14.02 -2.36 -17.76
CA ALA A 115 13.24 -2.44 -16.53
C ALA A 115 12.85 -1.06 -16.00
N ARG A 116 13.70 -0.04 -16.18
CA ARG A 116 13.44 1.33 -15.69
C ARG A 116 12.49 2.13 -16.56
N ARG A 117 12.09 1.62 -17.73
CA ARG A 117 11.07 2.24 -18.58
C ARG A 117 9.69 2.09 -17.94
N GLY A 118 8.93 3.19 -17.90
CA GLY A 118 7.54 3.18 -17.44
C GLY A 118 6.66 2.32 -18.36
N ASP A 119 5.90 1.41 -17.76
CA ASP A 119 4.99 0.50 -18.49
C ASP A 119 3.55 0.64 -17.99
N PRO A 120 2.64 1.26 -18.78
CA PRO A 120 1.22 1.37 -18.42
C PRO A 120 0.51 0.03 -18.25
N GLY A 121 1.04 -1.07 -18.80
CA GLY A 121 0.49 -2.42 -18.60
C GLY A 121 0.53 -2.86 -17.13
N ARG A 122 1.50 -2.37 -16.35
CA ARG A 122 1.64 -2.64 -14.92
C ARG A 122 0.45 -2.13 -14.09
N LEU A 123 -0.25 -1.10 -14.57
CA LEU A 123 -1.48 -0.60 -13.94
C LEU A 123 -2.62 -1.63 -13.94
N VAL A 124 -2.65 -2.54 -14.92
CA VAL A 124 -3.66 -3.61 -15.03
C VAL A 124 -3.24 -4.85 -14.26
N GLN A 125 -1.92 -5.02 -14.04
CA GLN A 125 -1.35 -6.13 -13.30
C GLN A 125 -1.44 -5.93 -11.77
N ALA A 126 -1.29 -4.68 -11.32
CA ALA A 126 -1.47 -4.26 -9.92
C ALA A 126 -2.94 -4.32 -9.49
#